data_AF-I1P0J9-F1
#
_entry.id   AF-I1P0J9-F1
#
_cell.length_a   1.000
_cell.length_b   1.000
_cell.length_c   1.000
_cell.angle_alpha   90.00
_cell.angle_beta   90.00
_cell.angle_gamma   90.00
#
_symmetry.space_group_name_H-M   'P 1'
#
loop_
_entity.id
_entity.type
_entity.pdbx_description
1 polymer ?
#
loop_
_entity_poly.entity_id
_entity_poly.type
_entity_poly.pdbx_seq_one_letter_code
_entity_poly.pdbx_strand_id
1 'polypeptide(L)'
;MDGPSGWFMKVPPPLHTVDPPGSPPPASILLEPYGYFSDRTNHTTARGLTRDGKNIVVTFCTATPPRASFFTLHSPDDTKCSAFADAPDAVCSDHHLLLLRIPICLEATQIYAINNHYFVYHAGGDGEQRLTPVPTPPGLTFAFPNSEVVLLRRRRRRDAFFLAALHRPTLCRQYTHEQFDLHLYSSETGEWSTKLMVSVDADDDDDSTSFRFSYASKAIVVGGELGTVGWVDLWHGILVCDILLDNPRLRFIPLPPPLVPRQLKGDPMFLRNIVVLEGYIKFFEMYNHTTGSASAQGWVAATKKMKISSIASGNSSSSSWEDDCAIKFSEIPVESLTFAQMLRLQPNLKQGTGTTRLTLKRLHAGYPALSLHDSDVVYIMHTPDPDEEDKALVIAVDMRNKALKGVADFGFGRPVGYGFTYLQTGISKHLSNCSSSSRDGILGAGEKEVPGEGVATAA
;
A
#
# COMPACT_ATOMS: atom_id res chain seq x y z
N MET A 1 -12.16 -33.62 -5.24
CA MET A 1 -11.29 -32.90 -6.19
C MET A 1 -11.07 -31.54 -5.59
N ASP A 2 -9.94 -31.38 -4.91
CA ASP A 2 -9.59 -30.12 -4.25
C ASP A 2 -9.09 -29.15 -5.32
N GLY A 3 -9.93 -28.16 -5.65
CA GLY A 3 -9.61 -27.12 -6.62
C GLY A 3 -8.59 -26.09 -6.09
N PRO A 4 -8.07 -25.23 -6.99
CA PRO A 4 -6.91 -24.36 -6.76
C PRO A 4 -7.10 -23.17 -5.80
N SER A 5 -8.23 -23.06 -5.11
CA SER A 5 -8.52 -22.02 -4.10
C SER A 5 -7.97 -22.36 -2.71
N GLY A 6 -7.89 -23.65 -2.37
CA GLY A 6 -7.51 -24.08 -1.02
C GLY A 6 -6.01 -24.03 -0.71
N TRP A 7 -5.13 -24.07 -1.72
CA TRP A 7 -3.69 -24.16 -1.47
C TRP A 7 -3.08 -22.82 -1.06
N PHE A 8 -3.55 -21.71 -1.65
CA PHE A 8 -3.07 -20.35 -1.35
C PHE A 8 -3.30 -19.97 0.13
N MET A 9 -4.41 -20.45 0.69
CA MET A 9 -4.78 -20.29 2.10
C MET A 9 -4.00 -21.21 3.05
N LYS A 10 -3.39 -22.29 2.53
CA LYS A 10 -2.59 -23.26 3.33
C LYS A 10 -1.12 -22.88 3.46
N VAL A 11 -0.65 -21.86 2.75
CA VAL A 11 0.72 -21.38 2.86
C VAL A 11 0.95 -20.80 4.27
N PRO A 12 1.92 -21.31 5.04
CA PRO A 12 2.19 -20.80 6.38
C PRO A 12 2.87 -19.43 6.32
N PRO A 13 2.68 -18.58 7.34
CA PRO A 13 3.38 -17.30 7.41
C PRO A 13 4.90 -17.47 7.52
N PRO A 14 5.69 -16.53 6.96
CA PRO A 14 7.15 -16.58 7.02
C PRO A 14 7.69 -16.70 8.45
N LEU A 15 8.81 -17.40 8.64
CA LEU A 15 9.43 -17.60 9.97
C LEU A 15 10.40 -16.47 10.36
N HIS A 16 11.03 -15.80 9.40
CA HIS A 16 12.24 -14.98 9.63
C HIS A 16 12.15 -13.53 9.14
N THR A 17 10.95 -12.97 8.96
CA THR A 17 10.78 -11.63 8.36
C THR A 17 10.61 -10.49 9.36
N VAL A 18 10.78 -10.70 10.67
CA VAL A 18 10.68 -9.62 11.66
C VAL A 18 12.05 -8.98 11.91
N ASP A 19 12.08 -7.66 12.13
CA ASP A 19 13.29 -6.98 12.62
C ASP A 19 13.64 -7.43 14.06
N PRO A 20 14.91 -7.35 14.48
CA PRO A 20 15.32 -7.71 15.84
C PRO A 20 14.50 -6.94 16.90
N PRO A 21 14.17 -7.58 18.04
CA PRO A 21 13.45 -6.92 19.13
C PRO A 21 14.14 -5.63 19.55
N GLY A 22 13.37 -4.55 19.68
CA GLY A 22 13.89 -3.22 20.06
C GLY A 22 14.34 -2.34 18.90
N SER A 23 14.31 -2.82 17.66
CA SER A 23 14.50 -1.95 16.48
C SER A 23 13.34 -0.94 16.39
N PRO A 24 13.60 0.35 16.13
CA PRO A 24 12.52 1.31 15.88
C PRO A 24 11.71 0.86 14.67
N PRO A 25 10.38 1.06 14.65
CA PRO A 25 9.60 0.65 13.49
C PRO A 25 10.07 1.42 12.25
N PRO A 26 10.11 0.78 11.08
CA PRO A 26 10.42 1.49 9.84
C PRO A 26 9.37 2.58 9.58
N ALA A 27 9.80 3.70 8.98
CA ALA A 27 8.91 4.81 8.67
C ALA A 27 7.84 4.43 7.63
N SER A 28 8.07 3.44 6.79
CA SER A 28 7.03 2.77 6.02
C SER A 28 7.46 1.35 5.71
N ILE A 29 6.50 0.51 5.36
CA ILE A 29 6.73 -0.89 5.01
C ILE A 29 6.20 -1.22 3.62
N LEU A 30 6.72 -2.32 3.07
CA LEU A 30 6.13 -3.04 1.94
C LEU A 30 5.32 -4.18 2.52
N LEU A 31 4.00 -4.04 2.56
CA LEU A 31 3.11 -5.05 3.10
C LEU A 31 2.69 -6.03 2.01
N GLU A 32 2.82 -7.33 2.26
CA GLU A 32 2.15 -8.34 1.45
C GLU A 32 0.62 -8.12 1.54
N PRO A 33 -0.06 -7.85 0.42
CA PRO A 33 -1.45 -7.43 0.44
C PRO A 33 -2.37 -8.57 0.85
N TYR A 34 -1.95 -9.84 0.75
CA TYR A 34 -2.74 -10.99 1.17
C TYR A 34 -2.23 -11.55 2.49
N GLY A 35 -3.10 -11.66 3.48
CA GLY A 35 -2.77 -12.17 4.80
C GLY A 35 -2.63 -13.69 4.83
N TYR A 36 -2.02 -14.17 5.90
CA TYR A 36 -1.81 -15.59 6.19
C TYR A 36 -2.78 -16.05 7.28
N PHE A 37 -3.23 -17.30 7.24
CA PHE A 37 -4.02 -17.86 8.33
C PHE A 37 -3.09 -18.38 9.43
N SER A 38 -3.13 -17.77 10.61
CA SER A 38 -2.28 -18.14 11.75
C SER A 38 -2.76 -17.51 13.06
N ASP A 39 -2.60 -18.24 14.15
CA ASP A 39 -2.87 -17.85 15.53
C ASP A 39 -1.76 -17.01 16.18
N ARG A 40 -0.72 -16.63 15.43
CA ARG A 40 0.37 -15.78 15.92
C ARG A 40 -0.17 -14.43 16.40
N THR A 41 0.27 -14.01 17.58
CA THR A 41 -0.09 -12.74 18.20
C THR A 41 1.14 -11.96 18.65
N ASN A 42 1.01 -10.65 18.73
CA ASN A 42 2.01 -9.74 19.27
C ASN A 42 1.34 -8.41 19.71
N HIS A 43 2.11 -7.37 20.00
CA HIS A 43 1.60 -6.05 20.44
C HIS A 43 0.81 -5.28 19.34
N THR A 44 0.80 -5.77 18.11
CA THR A 44 -0.02 -5.25 16.99
C THR A 44 -1.32 -6.03 16.80
N THR A 45 -1.64 -6.97 17.69
CA THR A 45 -2.85 -7.78 17.58
C THR A 45 -4.09 -6.94 17.89
N ALA A 46 -5.04 -6.92 16.97
CA ALA A 46 -6.36 -6.33 17.14
C ALA A 46 -7.45 -7.40 17.03
N ARG A 47 -8.55 -7.21 17.77
CA ARG A 47 -9.72 -8.10 17.74
C ARG A 47 -10.94 -7.35 17.23
N GLY A 48 -11.82 -8.08 16.57
CA GLY A 48 -13.09 -7.59 16.06
C GLY A 48 -14.12 -8.70 15.94
N LEU A 49 -15.37 -8.32 15.69
CA LEU A 49 -16.48 -9.24 15.49
C LEU A 49 -17.00 -9.14 14.06
N THR A 50 -17.26 -10.28 13.45
CA THR A 50 -17.99 -10.37 12.18
C THR A 50 -19.46 -10.02 12.38
N ARG A 51 -20.19 -9.86 11.26
CA ARG A 51 -21.64 -9.62 11.25
C ARG A 51 -22.44 -10.74 11.95
N ASP A 52 -21.96 -11.98 11.89
CA ASP A 52 -22.54 -13.14 12.57
C ASP A 52 -21.98 -13.35 13.99
N GLY A 53 -21.21 -12.40 14.53
CA GLY A 53 -20.74 -12.41 15.92
C GLY A 53 -19.53 -13.31 16.20
N LYS A 54 -18.83 -13.79 15.17
CA LYS A 54 -17.59 -14.56 15.30
C LYS A 54 -16.40 -13.63 15.50
N ASN A 55 -15.44 -14.08 16.31
CA ASN A 55 -14.21 -13.37 16.58
C ASN A 55 -13.25 -13.45 15.40
N ILE A 56 -12.68 -12.30 15.05
CA ILE A 56 -11.57 -12.19 14.12
C ILE A 56 -10.43 -11.51 14.82
N VAL A 57 -9.24 -12.06 14.67
CA VAL A 57 -8.01 -11.56 15.26
C VAL A 57 -7.00 -11.34 14.15
N VAL A 58 -6.47 -10.12 14.07
CA VAL A 58 -5.50 -9.71 13.06
C VAL A 58 -4.22 -9.25 13.74
N THR A 59 -3.08 -9.72 13.24
CA THR A 59 -1.75 -9.35 13.77
C THR A 59 -0.81 -8.99 12.64
N PHE A 60 -0.12 -7.85 12.76
CA PHE A 60 0.90 -7.41 11.81
C PHE A 60 2.30 -7.84 12.25
N CYS A 61 3.13 -8.21 11.27
CA CYS A 61 4.55 -8.51 11.46
C CYS A 61 5.35 -7.61 10.53
N THR A 62 6.02 -6.61 11.10
CA THR A 62 6.74 -5.59 10.34
C THR A 62 8.18 -5.97 10.08
N ALA A 63 8.67 -5.60 8.91
CA ALA A 63 10.04 -5.76 8.44
C ALA A 63 10.53 -4.45 7.84
N THR A 64 11.79 -4.09 8.06
CA THR A 64 12.40 -2.96 7.38
C THR A 64 12.56 -3.28 5.88
N PRO A 65 12.04 -2.43 4.97
CA PRO A 65 12.24 -2.61 3.53
C PRO A 65 13.73 -2.74 3.15
N PRO A 66 14.10 -3.56 2.15
CA PRO A 66 13.22 -4.17 1.15
C PRO A 66 12.51 -5.46 1.58
N ARG A 67 12.69 -5.93 2.83
CA ARG A 67 11.95 -7.12 3.30
C ARG A 67 10.45 -6.83 3.36
N ALA A 68 9.67 -7.82 2.94
CA ALA A 68 8.22 -7.74 3.01
C ALA A 68 7.74 -7.90 4.45
N SER A 69 6.84 -7.00 4.85
CA SER A 69 6.00 -7.17 6.04
C SER A 69 4.76 -7.98 5.65
N PHE A 70 4.13 -8.61 6.62
CA PHE A 70 2.90 -9.38 6.39
C PHE A 70 1.93 -9.22 7.55
N PHE A 71 0.70 -9.71 7.37
CA PHE A 71 -0.27 -9.82 8.45
C PHE A 71 -0.87 -11.21 8.49
N THR A 72 -1.38 -11.57 9.66
CA THR A 72 -2.05 -12.84 9.90
C THR A 72 -3.46 -12.60 10.36
N LEU A 73 -4.33 -13.56 10.05
CA LEU A 73 -5.71 -13.60 10.49
C LEU A 73 -6.00 -14.97 11.11
N HIS A 74 -6.71 -14.98 12.23
CA HIS A 74 -7.34 -16.20 12.74
C HIS A 74 -8.74 -15.91 13.27
N SER A 75 -9.61 -16.91 13.14
CA SER A 75 -10.92 -16.96 13.77
C SER A 75 -10.87 -18.04 14.87
N PRO A 76 -10.82 -17.67 16.16
CA PRO A 76 -10.86 -18.65 17.25
C PRO A 76 -12.09 -19.57 17.18
N ASP A 77 -13.19 -19.05 16.62
CA ASP A 77 -14.46 -19.75 16.48
C ASP A 77 -14.53 -20.67 15.24
N ASP A 78 -13.59 -20.54 14.30
CA ASP A 78 -13.46 -21.39 13.10
C ASP A 78 -11.99 -21.73 12.85
N THR A 79 -11.48 -22.66 13.65
CA THR A 79 -10.06 -23.08 13.65
C THR A 79 -9.61 -23.73 12.34
N LYS A 80 -10.55 -24.18 11.50
CA LYS A 80 -10.24 -24.76 10.18
C LYS A 80 -10.26 -23.72 9.06
N CYS A 81 -10.62 -22.46 9.35
CA CYS A 81 -10.82 -21.41 8.34
C CYS A 81 -11.75 -21.87 7.20
N SER A 82 -12.75 -22.70 7.54
CA SER A 82 -13.62 -23.33 6.56
C SER A 82 -14.68 -22.40 5.99
N ALA A 83 -14.96 -21.29 6.67
CA ALA A 83 -15.89 -20.27 6.23
C ALA A 83 -15.29 -19.21 5.29
N PHE A 84 -13.97 -19.26 5.02
CA PHE A 84 -13.29 -18.28 4.19
C PHE A 84 -13.23 -18.74 2.73
N ALA A 85 -13.72 -17.92 1.82
CA ALA A 85 -13.69 -18.20 0.39
C ALA A 85 -12.32 -17.95 -0.25
N ASP A 86 -11.51 -17.08 0.35
CA ASP A 86 -10.19 -16.66 -0.15
C ASP A 86 -9.35 -16.07 1.00
N ALA A 87 -8.08 -15.73 0.75
CA ALA A 87 -7.24 -15.05 1.72
C ALA A 87 -7.76 -13.63 2.04
N PRO A 88 -7.57 -13.16 3.30
CA PRO A 88 -7.87 -11.77 3.63
C PRO A 88 -6.89 -10.83 2.94
N ASP A 89 -7.34 -9.62 2.62
CA ASP A 89 -6.56 -8.64 1.87
C ASP A 89 -6.51 -7.26 2.53
N ALA A 90 -5.32 -6.65 2.50
CA ALA A 90 -5.09 -5.25 2.82
C ALA A 90 -5.33 -4.40 1.57
N VAL A 91 -6.38 -3.57 1.62
CA VAL A 91 -6.89 -2.84 0.46
C VAL A 91 -6.16 -1.52 0.27
N CYS A 92 -6.18 -0.67 1.30
CA CYS A 92 -5.54 0.63 1.30
C CYS A 92 -5.27 1.10 2.73
N SER A 93 -4.41 2.10 2.89
CA SER A 93 -4.07 2.65 4.21
C SER A 93 -3.91 4.16 4.15
N ASP A 94 -4.23 4.81 5.25
CA ASP A 94 -3.88 6.21 5.48
C ASP A 94 -3.46 6.42 6.92
N HIS A 95 -2.26 6.98 7.10
CA HIS A 95 -1.67 7.27 8.40
C HIS A 95 -1.65 6.03 9.33
N HIS A 96 -2.54 5.99 10.32
CA HIS A 96 -2.64 4.93 11.33
C HIS A 96 -3.80 3.98 11.06
N LEU A 97 -4.43 4.06 9.89
CA LEU A 97 -5.59 3.25 9.52
C LEU A 97 -5.25 2.36 8.33
N LEU A 98 -5.78 1.15 8.31
CA LEU A 98 -5.68 0.24 7.18
C LEU A 98 -7.00 -0.51 6.98
N LEU A 99 -7.51 -0.50 5.76
CA LEU A 99 -8.72 -1.20 5.37
C LEU A 99 -8.37 -2.65 5.02
N LEU A 100 -9.01 -3.58 5.71
CA LEU A 100 -8.97 -5.01 5.47
C LEU A 100 -10.28 -5.46 4.84
N ARG A 101 -10.18 -6.35 3.86
CA ARG A 101 -11.29 -7.11 3.30
C ARG A 101 -11.08 -8.58 3.68
N ILE A 102 -12.16 -9.23 4.10
CA ILE A 102 -12.16 -10.60 4.62
C ILE A 102 -13.34 -11.34 3.95
N PRO A 103 -13.07 -12.27 3.04
CA PRO A 103 -14.09 -12.95 2.25
C PRO A 103 -14.68 -14.14 3.04
N ILE A 104 -15.60 -13.86 3.95
CA ILE A 104 -16.35 -14.87 4.72
C ILE A 104 -17.67 -15.16 3.98
N CYS A 105 -17.60 -15.99 2.96
CA CYS A 105 -18.72 -16.32 2.09
C CYS A 105 -18.50 -17.65 1.37
N LEU A 106 -19.45 -18.03 0.51
CA LEU A 106 -19.27 -19.17 -0.39
C LEU A 106 -18.20 -18.85 -1.43
N GLU A 107 -17.42 -19.86 -1.78
CA GLU A 107 -16.42 -19.76 -2.85
C GLU A 107 -17.03 -19.26 -4.17
N ALA A 108 -16.27 -18.48 -4.93
CA ALA A 108 -16.66 -17.78 -6.15
C ALA A 108 -17.66 -16.62 -5.97
N THR A 109 -18.19 -16.38 -4.76
CA THR A 109 -19.10 -15.26 -4.49
C THR A 109 -18.39 -14.03 -3.92
N GLN A 110 -17.09 -14.14 -3.60
CA GLN A 110 -16.27 -13.07 -3.01
C GLN A 110 -16.00 -11.88 -3.94
N ILE A 111 -16.29 -12.02 -5.24
CA ILE A 111 -16.22 -10.91 -6.20
C ILE A 111 -17.23 -9.79 -5.90
N TYR A 112 -18.30 -10.08 -5.15
CA TYR A 112 -19.32 -9.11 -4.78
C TYR A 112 -18.98 -8.50 -3.43
N ALA A 113 -18.92 -7.17 -3.35
CA ALA A 113 -18.61 -6.45 -2.11
C ALA A 113 -19.49 -6.89 -0.93
N ILE A 114 -20.78 -7.16 -1.21
CA ILE A 114 -21.77 -7.59 -0.22
C ILE A 114 -21.48 -8.90 0.48
N ASN A 115 -20.66 -9.75 -0.14
CA ASN A 115 -20.26 -11.04 0.42
C ASN A 115 -18.95 -10.94 1.21
N ASN A 116 -18.34 -9.75 1.28
CA ASN A 116 -17.11 -9.53 2.02
C ASN A 116 -17.38 -8.77 3.32
N HIS A 117 -16.58 -9.08 4.33
CA HIS A 117 -16.50 -8.30 5.55
C HIS A 117 -15.36 -7.29 5.45
N TYR A 118 -15.66 -6.03 5.74
CA TYR A 118 -14.68 -4.95 5.74
C TYR A 118 -14.40 -4.49 7.16
N PHE A 119 -13.13 -4.31 7.48
CA PHE A 119 -12.69 -3.80 8.78
C PHE A 119 -11.65 -2.73 8.58
N VAL A 120 -11.73 -1.65 9.36
CA VAL A 120 -10.62 -0.72 9.51
C VAL A 120 -9.81 -1.12 10.74
N TYR A 121 -8.55 -1.47 10.52
CA TYR A 121 -7.57 -1.64 11.57
C TYR A 121 -7.06 -0.26 11.99
N HIS A 122 -7.08 0.02 13.29
CA HIS A 122 -6.54 1.23 13.89
C HIS A 122 -5.23 0.92 14.60
N ALA A 123 -4.14 1.50 14.10
CA ALA A 123 -2.83 1.45 14.71
C ALA A 123 -2.70 2.49 15.83
N GLY A 124 -2.52 2.05 17.08
CA GLY A 124 -2.06 2.87 18.19
C GLY A 124 -2.96 4.08 18.52
N GLY A 125 -4.24 3.87 18.80
CA GLY A 125 -5.14 4.84 19.45
C GLY A 125 -5.40 4.47 20.91
N ASP A 126 -5.33 5.44 21.83
CA ASP A 126 -5.69 5.37 23.26
C ASP A 126 -5.38 4.07 24.03
N GLY A 127 -4.28 3.39 23.66
CA GLY A 127 -3.71 2.26 24.40
C GLY A 127 -3.93 0.87 23.80
N GLU A 128 -4.76 0.67 22.76
CA GLU A 128 -4.95 -0.65 22.15
C GLU A 128 -5.17 -0.60 20.63
N GLN A 129 -4.75 -1.67 19.96
CA GLN A 129 -5.07 -1.92 18.55
C GLN A 129 -6.52 -2.39 18.44
N ARG A 130 -7.29 -1.84 17.50
CA ARG A 130 -8.72 -2.20 17.34
C ARG A 130 -9.11 -2.44 15.89
N LEU A 131 -10.08 -3.33 15.69
CA LEU A 131 -10.75 -3.54 14.41
C LEU A 131 -12.16 -2.96 14.48
N THR A 132 -12.45 -2.00 13.61
CA THR A 132 -13.80 -1.44 13.49
C THR A 132 -14.48 -2.05 12.27
N PRO A 133 -15.61 -2.77 12.41
CA PRO A 133 -16.35 -3.28 11.27
C PRO A 133 -16.94 -2.12 10.46
N VAL A 134 -16.91 -2.25 9.14
CA VAL A 134 -17.52 -1.30 8.22
C VAL A 134 -18.72 -1.97 7.56
N PRO A 135 -19.90 -1.32 7.54
CA PRO A 135 -21.05 -1.85 6.82
C PRO A 135 -20.72 -1.98 5.34
N THR A 136 -21.23 -3.04 4.71
CA THR A 136 -21.04 -3.19 3.27
C THR A 136 -21.65 -1.99 2.54
N PRO A 137 -20.93 -1.39 1.58
CA PRO A 137 -21.52 -0.40 0.71
C PRO A 137 -22.72 -0.96 -0.09
N PRO A 138 -23.89 -0.30 -0.06
CA PRO A 138 -25.07 -0.77 -0.77
C PRO A 138 -24.86 -0.70 -2.29
N GLY A 139 -25.16 -1.81 -3.00
CA GLY A 139 -25.13 -1.85 -4.47
C GLY A 139 -23.74 -1.83 -5.13
N LEU A 140 -22.65 -1.84 -4.36
CA LEU A 140 -21.29 -1.82 -4.91
C LEU A 140 -20.82 -3.21 -5.35
N THR A 141 -20.27 -3.27 -6.56
CA THR A 141 -19.44 -4.37 -7.05
C THR A 141 -18.00 -3.88 -7.15
N PHE A 142 -17.14 -4.22 -6.18
CA PHE A 142 -15.71 -3.96 -6.33
C PHE A 142 -15.13 -4.99 -7.29
N ALA A 143 -14.97 -4.61 -8.56
CA ALA A 143 -14.22 -5.45 -9.49
C ALA A 143 -12.76 -5.55 -9.04
N PHE A 144 -12.21 -4.44 -8.52
CA PHE A 144 -10.83 -4.33 -8.04
C PHE A 144 -10.75 -3.42 -6.80
N PRO A 145 -11.03 -3.94 -5.59
CA PRO A 145 -11.12 -3.14 -4.37
C PRO A 145 -9.87 -2.28 -4.11
N ASN A 146 -8.69 -2.85 -4.39
CA ASN A 146 -7.38 -2.23 -4.12
C ASN A 146 -7.09 -1.02 -5.03
N SER A 147 -7.81 -0.87 -6.14
CA SER A 147 -7.64 0.26 -7.06
C SER A 147 -8.74 1.30 -6.97
N GLU A 148 -9.91 0.93 -6.44
CA GLU A 148 -11.11 1.77 -6.44
C GLU A 148 -11.37 2.46 -5.09
N VAL A 149 -10.89 1.89 -3.97
CA VAL A 149 -11.20 2.40 -2.62
C VAL A 149 -10.05 3.21 -2.04
N VAL A 150 -10.36 4.40 -1.53
CA VAL A 150 -9.45 5.22 -0.73
C VAL A 150 -9.98 5.34 0.71
N LEU A 151 -9.08 5.16 1.66
CA LEU A 151 -9.31 5.42 3.08
C LEU A 151 -8.70 6.78 3.41
N LEU A 152 -9.52 7.68 3.97
CA LEU A 152 -9.07 9.01 4.39
C LEU A 152 -9.31 9.20 5.89
N ARG A 153 -8.23 9.45 6.65
CA ARG A 153 -8.33 9.88 8.05
C ARG A 153 -8.82 11.33 8.13
N ARG A 154 -9.77 11.59 9.02
CA ARG A 154 -10.18 12.97 9.34
C ARG A 154 -9.11 13.64 10.20
N ARG A 155 -8.55 14.76 9.75
CA ARG A 155 -7.44 15.44 10.45
C ARG A 155 -7.81 15.88 11.87
N ARG A 156 -9.01 16.44 12.05
CA ARG A 156 -9.49 17.04 13.32
C ARG A 156 -10.04 16.04 14.34
N ARG A 157 -10.24 14.77 13.96
CA ARG A 157 -10.78 13.72 14.84
C ARG A 157 -10.02 12.44 14.58
N ARG A 158 -9.19 12.02 15.54
CA ARG A 158 -8.23 10.91 15.38
C ARG A 158 -8.89 9.63 14.86
N ASP A 159 -10.06 9.31 15.37
CA ASP A 159 -10.75 8.05 15.11
C ASP A 159 -11.74 8.08 13.95
N ALA A 160 -12.06 9.27 13.43
CA ALA A 160 -12.97 9.41 12.32
C ALA A 160 -12.23 9.27 10.99
N PHE A 161 -12.82 8.51 10.09
CA PHE A 161 -12.37 8.28 8.74
C PHE A 161 -13.53 8.26 7.74
N PHE A 162 -13.16 8.39 6.47
CA PHE A 162 -14.02 8.20 5.32
C PHE A 162 -13.49 7.06 4.46
N LEU A 163 -14.40 6.31 3.84
CA LEU A 163 -14.07 5.48 2.69
C LEU A 163 -14.72 6.09 1.47
N ALA A 164 -13.96 6.26 0.40
CA ALA A 164 -14.51 6.74 -0.86
C ALA A 164 -14.19 5.71 -1.96
N ALA A 165 -15.19 5.37 -2.75
CA ALA A 165 -15.05 4.53 -3.93
C ALA A 165 -15.64 5.25 -5.14
N LEU A 166 -14.90 5.29 -6.25
CA LEU A 166 -15.35 5.91 -7.48
C LEU A 166 -15.59 4.84 -8.54
N HIS A 167 -16.83 4.75 -9.02
CA HIS A 167 -17.24 3.75 -10.02
C HIS A 167 -17.83 4.43 -11.25
N ARG A 168 -17.79 3.76 -12.41
CA ARG A 168 -18.53 4.21 -13.59
C ARG A 168 -19.94 3.61 -13.59
N PRO A 169 -21.01 4.40 -13.75
CA PRO A 169 -22.38 3.89 -13.73
C PRO A 169 -22.58 2.72 -14.70
N THR A 170 -23.05 1.59 -14.19
CA THR A 170 -23.14 0.30 -14.93
C THR A 170 -24.14 0.35 -16.08
N LEU A 171 -25.16 1.21 -16.00
CA LEU A 171 -26.28 1.30 -16.94
C LEU A 171 -26.00 2.18 -18.17
N CYS A 172 -24.91 2.94 -18.20
CA CYS A 172 -24.69 4.00 -19.21
C CYS A 172 -23.30 3.96 -19.88
N ARG A 173 -22.73 2.75 -20.08
CA ARG A 173 -21.44 2.59 -20.78
C ARG A 173 -21.38 3.22 -22.18
N GLN A 174 -22.52 3.55 -22.80
CA GLN A 174 -22.58 4.05 -24.17
C GLN A 174 -22.67 5.59 -24.29
N TYR A 175 -22.90 6.35 -23.22
CA TYR A 175 -23.25 7.79 -23.37
C TYR A 175 -22.67 8.77 -22.33
N THR A 176 -21.98 8.33 -21.27
CA THR A 176 -21.52 9.24 -20.19
C THR A 176 -20.05 9.01 -19.82
N HIS A 177 -19.13 9.30 -20.74
CA HIS A 177 -17.69 9.07 -20.55
C HIS A 177 -17.09 9.82 -19.33
N GLU A 178 -17.77 10.86 -18.83
CA GLU A 178 -17.29 11.80 -17.81
C GLU A 178 -18.07 11.74 -16.48
N GLN A 179 -19.02 10.80 -16.36
CA GLN A 179 -19.84 10.65 -15.15
C GLN A 179 -19.38 9.46 -14.31
N PHE A 180 -19.39 9.66 -12.99
CA PHE A 180 -18.94 8.68 -12.02
C PHE A 180 -19.85 8.68 -10.79
N ASP A 181 -20.09 7.52 -10.21
CA ASP A 181 -20.73 7.41 -8.90
C ASP A 181 -19.65 7.41 -7.82
N LEU A 182 -19.68 8.42 -6.94
CA LEU A 182 -18.88 8.48 -5.73
C LEU A 182 -19.68 7.91 -4.57
N HIS A 183 -19.24 6.77 -4.06
CA HIS A 183 -19.76 6.16 -2.84
C HIS A 183 -18.88 6.59 -1.66
N LEU A 184 -19.49 7.26 -0.68
CA LEU A 184 -18.79 7.81 0.47
C LEU A 184 -19.37 7.23 1.76
N TYR A 185 -18.53 6.56 2.54
CA TYR A 185 -18.82 6.15 3.91
C TYR A 185 -18.26 7.16 4.88
N SER A 186 -19.05 7.52 5.90
CA SER A 186 -18.57 8.28 7.05
C SER A 186 -18.65 7.41 8.31
N SER A 187 -17.51 7.20 8.96
CA SER A 187 -17.46 6.50 10.26
C SER A 187 -18.22 7.22 11.39
N GLU A 188 -18.50 8.51 11.23
CA GLU A 188 -19.21 9.30 12.25
C GLU A 188 -20.72 9.14 12.18
N THR A 189 -21.27 9.03 10.97
CA THR A 189 -22.69 8.75 10.78
C THR A 189 -22.95 7.25 10.74
N GLY A 190 -21.93 6.45 10.40
CA GLY A 190 -22.08 5.02 10.15
C GLY A 190 -22.79 4.71 8.83
N GLU A 191 -22.93 5.71 7.94
CA GLU A 191 -23.78 5.62 6.75
C GLU A 191 -22.97 5.79 5.46
N TRP A 192 -23.48 5.17 4.40
CA TRP A 192 -23.02 5.34 3.03
C TRP A 192 -23.93 6.35 2.32
N SER A 193 -23.34 7.23 1.53
CA SER A 193 -24.03 8.05 0.53
C SER A 193 -23.45 7.80 -0.85
N THR A 194 -24.28 8.00 -1.88
CA THR A 194 -23.87 7.92 -3.28
C THR A 194 -24.17 9.25 -3.95
N LYS A 195 -23.19 9.80 -4.65
CA LYS A 195 -23.30 11.06 -5.38
C LYS A 195 -22.82 10.90 -6.81
N LEU A 196 -23.62 11.37 -7.76
CA LEU A 196 -23.20 11.48 -9.15
C LEU A 196 -22.20 12.64 -9.28
N MET A 197 -21.05 12.33 -9.87
CA MET A 197 -19.93 13.23 -10.08
C MET A 197 -19.70 13.43 -11.57
N VAL A 198 -19.32 14.64 -11.96
CA VAL A 198 -19.03 15.00 -13.36
C VAL A 198 -17.62 15.56 -13.48
N SER A 199 -16.87 15.13 -14.49
CA SER A 199 -15.56 15.71 -14.81
C SER A 199 -15.69 17.16 -15.30
N VAL A 200 -14.85 18.07 -14.82
CA VAL A 200 -14.88 19.50 -15.17
C VAL A 200 -14.39 19.77 -16.60
N ASP A 201 -13.55 18.91 -17.16
CA ASP A 201 -13.00 19.06 -18.52
C ASP A 201 -14.03 18.78 -19.63
N ALA A 202 -15.31 18.66 -19.28
CA ALA A 202 -16.45 18.40 -20.16
C ALA A 202 -16.95 19.64 -20.92
N ASP A 203 -16.58 20.86 -20.49
CA ASP A 203 -17.18 22.11 -20.97
C ASP A 203 -16.39 22.83 -22.08
N ASP A 204 -15.20 22.36 -22.50
CA ASP A 204 -14.39 23.00 -23.56
C ASP A 204 -14.40 22.20 -24.88
N ASP A 205 -15.23 22.67 -25.81
CA ASP A 205 -15.57 22.06 -27.10
C ASP A 205 -14.51 22.26 -28.21
N ASP A 206 -13.23 22.58 -27.90
CA ASP A 206 -12.28 23.01 -28.95
C ASP A 206 -10.77 22.69 -28.76
N ASP A 207 -10.34 21.78 -27.87
CA ASP A 207 -8.96 21.28 -28.02
C ASP A 207 -8.78 19.80 -27.63
N SER A 208 -8.06 19.11 -28.49
CA SER A 208 -7.83 17.67 -28.55
C SER A 208 -6.99 17.08 -27.39
N THR A 209 -6.84 17.78 -26.26
CA THR A 209 -6.39 17.19 -25.00
C THR A 209 -7.56 16.50 -24.28
N SER A 210 -8.25 15.60 -25.01
CA SER A 210 -9.43 14.86 -24.55
C SER A 210 -9.23 14.26 -23.17
N PHE A 211 -10.22 14.42 -22.29
CA PHE A 211 -10.37 13.63 -21.08
C PHE A 211 -10.15 12.14 -21.38
N ARG A 212 -9.12 11.54 -20.79
CA ARG A 212 -8.78 10.12 -20.99
C ARG A 212 -8.65 9.45 -19.64
N PHE A 213 -9.74 8.87 -19.17
CA PHE A 213 -9.74 8.01 -17.99
C PHE A 213 -10.40 6.69 -18.35
N SER A 214 -9.65 5.59 -18.25
CA SER A 214 -10.11 4.24 -18.59
C SER A 214 -10.61 3.52 -17.34
N TYR A 215 -9.74 3.34 -16.35
CA TYR A 215 -10.05 2.71 -15.07
C TYR A 215 -9.03 3.13 -14.03
N ALA A 216 -9.42 3.11 -12.76
CA ALA A 216 -8.48 3.32 -11.67
C ALA A 216 -7.58 2.08 -11.50
N SER A 217 -6.27 2.28 -11.60
CA SER A 217 -5.24 1.28 -11.25
C SER A 217 -4.84 1.38 -9.77
N LYS A 218 -5.01 2.54 -9.15
CA LYS A 218 -4.69 2.82 -7.74
C LYS A 218 -5.49 4.02 -7.25
N ALA A 219 -5.74 4.12 -5.94
CA ALA A 219 -6.21 5.34 -5.30
C ALA A 219 -5.15 5.94 -4.37
N ILE A 220 -5.14 7.28 -4.24
CA ILE A 220 -4.18 8.03 -3.44
C ILE A 220 -4.87 9.05 -2.55
N VAL A 221 -4.30 9.27 -1.37
CA VAL A 221 -4.68 10.38 -0.48
C VAL A 221 -3.74 11.55 -0.76
N VAL A 222 -4.28 12.65 -1.28
CA VAL A 222 -3.54 13.92 -1.41
C VAL A 222 -3.58 14.67 -0.08
N GLY A 223 -4.70 14.57 0.65
CA GLY A 223 -4.89 15.16 1.96
C GLY A 223 -5.29 16.63 1.89
N GLY A 224 -4.77 17.46 2.78
CA GLY A 224 -5.19 18.86 2.92
C GLY A 224 -6.46 19.04 3.77
N GLU A 225 -6.92 20.28 3.86
CA GLU A 225 -8.10 20.63 4.67
C GLU A 225 -9.42 20.18 4.05
N LEU A 226 -9.44 20.05 2.73
CA LEU A 226 -10.61 19.63 1.93
C LEU A 226 -10.75 18.11 1.81
N GLY A 227 -9.80 17.35 2.38
CA GLY A 227 -9.78 15.89 2.28
C GLY A 227 -9.63 15.41 0.83
N THR A 228 -8.70 16.02 0.10
CA THR A 228 -8.49 15.72 -1.32
C THR A 228 -8.00 14.28 -1.50
N VAL A 229 -8.66 13.53 -2.37
CA VAL A 229 -8.30 12.16 -2.77
C VAL A 229 -8.21 12.07 -4.30
N GLY A 230 -7.50 11.07 -4.81
CA GLY A 230 -7.34 10.87 -6.25
C GLY A 230 -7.47 9.40 -6.67
N TRP A 231 -8.16 9.15 -7.77
CA TRP A 231 -8.17 7.87 -8.47
C TRP A 231 -7.28 7.94 -9.69
N VAL A 232 -6.30 7.05 -9.77
CA VAL A 232 -5.21 7.11 -10.73
C VAL A 232 -5.43 6.06 -11.81
N ASP A 233 -5.61 6.53 -13.04
CA ASP A 233 -5.36 5.73 -14.23
C ASP A 233 -3.88 5.90 -14.57
N LEU A 234 -3.06 4.89 -14.24
CA LEU A 234 -1.62 4.96 -14.43
C LEU A 234 -1.20 5.06 -15.91
N TRP A 235 -2.11 4.88 -16.87
CA TRP A 235 -1.86 5.16 -18.28
C TRP A 235 -2.03 6.64 -18.65
N HIS A 236 -2.99 7.32 -18.01
CA HIS A 236 -3.51 8.57 -18.53
C HIS A 236 -3.52 9.75 -17.56
N GLY A 237 -3.92 9.56 -16.30
CA GLY A 237 -4.18 10.70 -15.41
C GLY A 237 -4.77 10.36 -14.05
N ILE A 238 -5.09 11.40 -13.29
CA ILE A 238 -5.64 11.32 -11.95
C ILE A 238 -6.98 12.06 -11.93
N LEU A 239 -8.05 11.41 -11.47
CA LEU A 239 -9.30 12.08 -11.10
C LEU A 239 -9.24 12.49 -9.65
N VAL A 240 -9.28 13.79 -9.38
CA VAL A 240 -9.18 14.36 -8.05
C VAL A 240 -10.54 14.83 -7.56
N CYS A 241 -10.84 14.55 -6.29
CA CYS A 241 -12.06 14.96 -5.59
C CYS A 241 -11.75 15.50 -4.19
N ASP A 242 -12.42 16.57 -3.82
CA ASP A 242 -12.39 17.15 -2.48
C ASP A 242 -13.59 16.62 -1.67
N ILE A 243 -13.44 15.49 -0.99
CA ILE A 243 -14.61 14.75 -0.42
C ILE A 243 -15.26 15.44 0.78
N LEU A 244 -14.58 16.41 1.41
CA LEU A 244 -15.16 17.20 2.50
C LEU A 244 -15.92 18.44 1.98
N LEU A 245 -15.88 18.71 0.68
CA LEU A 245 -16.69 19.72 0.03
C LEU A 245 -17.89 19.07 -0.63
N ASP A 246 -19.05 19.70 -0.49
CA ASP A 246 -20.26 19.27 -1.20
C ASP A 246 -20.24 19.76 -2.66
N ASN A 247 -19.28 19.26 -3.44
CA ASN A 247 -19.07 19.66 -4.83
C ASN A 247 -19.13 18.44 -5.76
N PRO A 248 -20.11 18.34 -6.70
CA PRO A 248 -20.27 17.20 -7.60
C PRO A 248 -19.25 17.17 -8.76
N ARG A 249 -18.03 17.69 -8.57
CA ARG A 249 -17.06 17.90 -9.65
C ARG A 249 -15.77 17.11 -9.43
N LEU A 250 -15.32 16.44 -10.49
CA LEU A 250 -14.01 15.77 -10.56
C LEU A 250 -13.06 16.59 -11.42
N ARG A 251 -11.81 16.70 -10.99
CA ARG A 251 -10.77 17.40 -11.75
C ARG A 251 -9.81 16.37 -12.30
N PHE A 252 -9.69 16.30 -13.62
CA PHE A 252 -8.74 15.40 -14.25
C PHE A 252 -7.38 16.09 -14.35
N ILE A 253 -6.32 15.36 -13.99
CA ILE A 253 -4.95 15.82 -14.09
C ILE A 253 -4.20 14.82 -14.97
N PRO A 254 -3.76 15.22 -16.17
CA PRO A 254 -3.01 14.32 -17.03
C PRO A 254 -1.66 13.95 -16.40
N LEU A 255 -1.26 12.70 -16.59
CA LEU A 255 0.09 12.24 -16.26
C LEU A 255 1.13 12.97 -17.14
N PRO A 256 2.40 13.03 -16.70
CA PRO A 256 3.43 13.64 -17.51
C PRO A 256 3.66 12.89 -18.83
N PRO A 257 4.30 13.52 -19.82
CA PRO A 257 4.69 12.84 -21.05
C PRO A 257 5.50 11.57 -20.77
N PRO A 258 5.25 10.47 -21.52
CA PRO A 258 5.94 9.20 -21.31
C PRO A 258 7.43 9.31 -21.62
N LEU A 259 8.25 8.48 -20.96
CA LEU A 259 9.70 8.41 -21.14
C LEU A 259 10.12 7.95 -22.52
N VAL A 260 9.25 7.22 -23.23
CA VAL A 260 9.47 6.80 -24.60
C VAL A 260 8.29 7.17 -25.49
N PRO A 261 8.52 7.55 -26.75
CA PRO A 261 7.43 7.90 -27.68
C PRO A 261 6.49 6.72 -28.00
N ARG A 262 6.97 5.48 -27.86
CA ARG A 262 6.15 4.30 -28.10
C ARG A 262 5.18 4.08 -26.94
N GLN A 263 3.96 3.69 -27.25
CA GLN A 263 3.00 3.28 -26.23
C GLN A 263 3.46 1.96 -25.59
N LEU A 264 3.68 2.01 -24.27
CA LEU A 264 3.91 0.80 -23.47
C LEU A 264 2.58 0.03 -23.36
N LYS A 265 2.66 -1.29 -23.24
CA LYS A 265 1.50 -2.20 -23.19
C LYS A 265 1.56 -3.06 -21.94
N GLY A 266 0.39 -3.58 -21.53
CA GLY A 266 0.25 -4.48 -20.39
C GLY A 266 -0.41 -3.79 -19.19
N ASP A 267 -0.31 -4.44 -18.02
CA ASP A 267 -0.73 -3.86 -16.75
C ASP A 267 0.16 -2.64 -16.42
N PRO A 268 -0.41 -1.43 -16.22
CA PRO A 268 0.39 -0.26 -15.90
C PRO A 268 1.18 -0.39 -14.60
N MET A 269 0.69 -1.16 -13.62
CA MET A 269 1.37 -1.40 -12.35
C MET A 269 2.71 -2.11 -12.54
N PHE A 270 2.91 -2.82 -13.65
CA PHE A 270 4.17 -3.48 -13.96
C PHE A 270 5.30 -2.47 -14.23
N LEU A 271 4.98 -1.28 -14.73
CA LEU A 271 5.96 -0.30 -15.22
C LEU A 271 5.88 1.06 -14.52
N ARG A 272 4.78 1.36 -13.82
CA ARG A 272 4.50 2.69 -13.29
C ARG A 272 4.08 2.64 -11.83
N ASN A 273 4.40 3.69 -11.10
CA ASN A 273 3.95 3.88 -9.72
C ASN A 273 3.71 5.37 -9.45
N ILE A 274 2.84 5.66 -8.50
CA ILE A 274 2.59 7.02 -8.05
C ILE A 274 2.37 7.06 -6.54
N VAL A 275 2.94 8.06 -5.89
CA VAL A 275 2.78 8.29 -4.45
C VAL A 275 2.63 9.78 -4.15
N VAL A 276 2.05 10.06 -2.99
CA VAL A 276 2.04 11.41 -2.41
C VAL A 276 3.04 11.42 -1.26
N LEU A 277 4.06 12.27 -1.35
CA LEU A 277 5.13 12.36 -0.36
C LEU A 277 5.66 13.80 -0.28
N GLU A 278 5.88 14.30 0.93
CA GLU A 278 6.54 15.60 1.18
C GLU A 278 5.91 16.81 0.46
N GLY A 279 4.59 16.80 0.25
CA GLY A 279 3.89 17.89 -0.44
C GLY A 279 3.93 17.80 -1.97
N TYR A 280 4.45 16.70 -2.51
CA TYR A 280 4.50 16.41 -3.94
C TYR A 280 3.71 15.14 -4.26
N ILE A 281 3.16 15.10 -5.47
CA ILE A 281 2.82 13.87 -6.15
C ILE A 281 4.05 13.46 -6.95
N LYS A 282 4.60 12.28 -6.68
CA LYS A 282 5.72 11.70 -7.44
C LYS A 282 5.21 10.56 -8.31
N PHE A 283 5.53 10.63 -9.59
CA PHE A 283 5.25 9.62 -10.60
C PHE A 283 6.55 8.94 -11.00
N PHE A 284 6.53 7.61 -11.11
CA PHE A 284 7.63 6.77 -11.58
C PHE A 284 7.19 6.04 -12.84
N GLU A 285 8.10 5.97 -13.82
CA GLU A 285 7.95 5.11 -14.99
C GLU A 285 9.27 4.38 -15.29
N MET A 286 9.17 3.12 -15.70
CA MET A 286 10.29 2.36 -16.25
C MET A 286 9.93 1.67 -17.55
N TYR A 287 10.94 1.40 -18.37
CA TYR A 287 10.79 0.60 -19.58
C TYR A 287 12.06 -0.20 -19.85
N ASN A 288 11.91 -1.33 -20.53
CA ASN A 288 13.05 -2.13 -20.97
C ASN A 288 13.52 -1.63 -22.33
N HIS A 289 14.76 -1.13 -22.38
CA HIS A 289 15.42 -0.72 -23.61
C HIS A 289 16.06 -1.94 -24.26
N THR A 290 15.45 -2.45 -25.34
CA THR A 290 16.00 -3.54 -26.16
C THR A 290 16.40 -2.97 -27.52
N THR A 291 17.61 -2.41 -27.63
CA THR A 291 18.22 -2.16 -28.94
C THR A 291 18.91 -3.42 -29.43
N GLY A 292 19.03 -3.60 -30.75
CA GLY A 292 19.57 -4.82 -31.38
C GLY A 292 21.04 -5.16 -31.06
N SER A 293 21.69 -4.45 -30.13
CA SER A 293 23.01 -4.79 -29.60
C SER A 293 22.93 -5.18 -28.12
N ALA A 294 23.63 -6.26 -27.75
CA ALA A 294 23.67 -6.77 -26.38
C ALA A 294 24.30 -5.78 -25.37
N SER A 295 25.01 -4.74 -25.82
CA SER A 295 25.66 -3.74 -24.95
C SER A 295 24.69 -2.69 -24.40
N ALA A 296 23.60 -2.39 -25.12
CA ALA A 296 22.63 -1.35 -24.74
C ALA A 296 21.33 -1.91 -24.10
N GLN A 297 21.18 -3.23 -24.00
CA GLN A 297 19.99 -3.84 -23.39
C GLN A 297 19.88 -3.58 -21.88
N GLY A 298 18.72 -3.12 -21.39
CA GLY A 298 18.47 -3.00 -19.95
C GLY A 298 17.33 -2.05 -19.57
N TRP A 299 16.96 -2.06 -18.29
CA TRP A 299 15.91 -1.19 -17.76
C TRP A 299 16.39 0.25 -17.58
N VAL A 300 15.53 1.18 -17.96
CA VAL A 300 15.66 2.61 -17.71
C VAL A 300 14.44 3.06 -16.93
N ALA A 301 14.64 3.90 -15.92
CA ALA A 301 13.57 4.43 -15.10
C ALA A 301 13.80 5.91 -14.78
N ALA A 302 12.72 6.63 -14.56
CA ALA A 302 12.78 8.00 -14.10
C ALA A 302 11.57 8.37 -13.25
N THR A 303 11.73 9.42 -12.46
CA THR A 303 10.67 10.04 -11.68
C THR A 303 10.41 11.47 -12.15
N LYS A 304 9.14 11.86 -12.05
CA LYS A 304 8.69 13.24 -12.20
C LYS A 304 7.85 13.61 -10.98
N LYS A 305 7.80 14.89 -10.64
CA LYS A 305 7.07 15.38 -9.46
C LYS A 305 6.24 16.61 -9.78
N MET A 306 5.11 16.74 -9.08
CA MET A 306 4.24 17.91 -9.16
C MET A 306 3.88 18.35 -7.74
N LYS A 307 3.93 19.65 -7.46
CA LYS A 307 3.50 20.19 -6.15
C LYS A 307 2.00 20.01 -5.96
N ILE A 308 1.58 19.59 -4.78
CA ILE A 308 0.15 19.47 -4.44
C ILE A 308 -0.57 20.82 -4.49
N SER A 309 0.14 21.93 -4.22
CA SER A 309 -0.44 23.28 -4.33
C SER A 309 -0.95 23.62 -5.74
N SER A 310 -0.38 23.02 -6.79
CA SER A 310 -0.84 23.18 -8.17
C SER A 310 -2.24 22.61 -8.39
N ILE A 311 -2.64 21.63 -7.56
CA ILE A 311 -3.99 21.05 -7.58
C ILE A 311 -4.96 22.06 -6.98
N ALA A 312 -4.62 22.68 -5.85
CA ALA A 312 -5.50 23.64 -5.19
C ALA A 312 -5.77 24.89 -6.04
N SER A 313 -4.82 25.33 -6.86
CA SER A 313 -4.99 26.48 -7.74
C SER A 313 -5.81 26.20 -9.00
N GLY A 314 -6.17 24.94 -9.28
CA GLY A 314 -6.88 24.57 -10.52
C GLY A 314 -6.03 24.62 -11.79
N ASN A 315 -4.74 24.95 -11.69
CA ASN A 315 -3.84 25.13 -12.84
C ASN A 315 -3.03 23.85 -13.17
N SER A 316 -3.45 22.68 -12.69
CA SER A 316 -2.71 21.43 -12.89
C SER A 316 -2.89 20.92 -14.31
N SER A 317 -1.78 20.85 -15.05
CA SER A 317 -1.72 20.30 -16.40
C SER A 317 -0.49 19.41 -16.57
N SER A 318 -0.33 18.80 -17.74
CA SER A 318 0.83 17.92 -18.02
C SER A 318 2.17 18.66 -17.92
N SER A 319 2.18 19.99 -18.09
CA SER A 319 3.37 20.84 -17.94
C SER A 319 3.70 21.20 -16.48
N SER A 320 2.82 20.89 -15.53
CA SER A 320 3.06 21.09 -14.09
C SER A 320 4.03 20.07 -13.48
N TRP A 321 4.40 19.04 -14.24
CA TRP A 321 5.32 17.99 -13.82
C TRP A 321 6.78 18.38 -14.10
N GLU A 322 7.61 18.33 -13.07
CA GLU A 322 9.04 18.59 -13.11
C GLU A 322 9.82 17.27 -13.14
N ASP A 323 10.91 17.21 -13.89
CA ASP A 323 11.86 16.09 -13.82
C ASP A 323 12.50 16.00 -12.43
N ASP A 324 12.73 14.78 -11.94
CA ASP A 324 13.31 14.54 -10.62
C ASP A 324 14.57 13.66 -10.67
N CYS A 325 14.43 12.33 -10.76
CA CYS A 325 15.57 11.40 -10.85
C CYS A 325 15.50 10.53 -12.10
N ALA A 326 16.65 10.08 -12.61
CA ALA A 326 16.73 9.14 -13.73
C ALA A 326 17.88 8.15 -13.54
N ILE A 327 17.60 6.87 -13.81
CA ILE A 327 18.56 5.77 -13.67
C ILE A 327 18.53 4.84 -14.87
N LYS A 328 19.68 4.24 -15.16
CA LYS A 328 19.78 3.05 -16.01
C LYS A 328 20.29 1.90 -15.16
N PHE A 329 19.60 0.77 -15.19
CA PHE A 329 19.95 -0.38 -14.36
C PHE A 329 21.30 -0.97 -14.77
N SER A 330 21.73 -0.76 -16.01
CA SER A 330 23.06 -1.11 -16.49
C SER A 330 24.19 -0.31 -15.83
N GLU A 331 23.90 0.85 -15.25
CA GLU A 331 24.87 1.73 -14.58
C GLU A 331 24.92 1.48 -13.06
N ILE A 332 23.94 0.75 -12.50
CA ILE A 332 23.87 0.51 -11.05
C ILE A 332 24.74 -0.69 -10.69
N PRO A 333 25.77 -0.49 -9.85
CA PRO A 333 26.70 -1.54 -9.50
C PRO A 333 26.17 -2.48 -8.42
N VAL A 334 26.60 -3.74 -8.49
CA VAL A 334 26.36 -4.76 -7.45
C VAL A 334 27.70 -5.22 -6.90
N GLU A 335 28.09 -4.62 -5.76
CA GLU A 335 29.38 -4.89 -5.12
C GLU A 335 29.31 -6.05 -4.13
N SER A 336 28.16 -6.24 -3.49
CA SER A 336 27.94 -7.35 -2.55
C SER A 336 27.81 -8.68 -3.30
N LEU A 337 28.71 -9.61 -2.98
CA LEU A 337 28.65 -10.99 -3.51
C LEU A 337 27.35 -11.69 -3.12
N THR A 338 26.85 -11.45 -1.90
CA THR A 338 25.57 -12.00 -1.45
C THR A 338 24.41 -11.51 -2.32
N PHE A 339 24.35 -10.21 -2.61
CA PHE A 339 23.32 -9.67 -3.50
C PHE A 339 23.47 -10.17 -4.93
N ALA A 340 24.70 -10.27 -5.44
CA ALA A 340 24.94 -10.83 -6.76
C ALA A 340 24.47 -12.29 -6.88
N GLN A 341 24.68 -13.10 -5.83
CA GLN A 341 24.21 -14.49 -5.75
C GLN A 341 22.68 -14.57 -5.70
N MET A 342 22.03 -13.77 -4.84
CA MET A 342 20.57 -13.72 -4.75
C MET A 342 19.95 -13.33 -6.10
N LEU A 343 20.49 -12.30 -6.76
CA LEU A 343 20.04 -11.81 -8.05
C LEU A 343 20.45 -12.70 -9.24
N ARG A 344 21.15 -13.82 -8.99
CA ARG A 344 21.69 -14.74 -10.01
C ARG A 344 22.47 -14.04 -11.13
N LEU A 345 23.23 -12.99 -10.77
CA LEU A 345 24.01 -12.23 -11.74
C LEU A 345 25.23 -13.03 -12.19
N GLN A 346 25.37 -13.21 -13.50
CA GLN A 346 26.54 -13.88 -14.09
C GLN A 346 27.56 -12.85 -14.59
N PRO A 347 28.87 -13.06 -14.36
CA PRO A 347 29.93 -12.26 -14.98
C PRO A 347 29.84 -12.35 -16.51
N ASN A 348 29.99 -11.22 -17.21
CA ASN A 348 30.03 -11.23 -18.67
C ASN A 348 31.34 -11.86 -19.16
N LEU A 349 31.34 -13.15 -19.45
CA LEU A 349 32.51 -13.90 -19.95
C LEU A 349 32.96 -13.53 -21.38
N LYS A 350 32.31 -12.54 -22.04
CA LYS A 350 32.54 -12.21 -23.47
C LYS A 350 33.36 -10.95 -23.73
N GLN A 351 33.91 -10.27 -22.72
CA GLN A 351 34.86 -9.17 -22.94
C GLN A 351 36.18 -9.52 -22.26
N GLY A 352 37.20 -9.75 -23.09
CA GLY A 352 38.55 -10.06 -22.63
C GLY A 352 39.12 -8.96 -21.75
N THR A 353 39.90 -9.40 -20.75
CA THR A 353 40.91 -8.63 -20.00
C THR A 353 40.46 -7.52 -19.04
N GLY A 354 39.15 -7.38 -18.74
CA GLY A 354 38.68 -6.48 -17.67
C GLY A 354 37.75 -7.20 -16.69
N THR A 355 37.99 -7.06 -15.38
CA THR A 355 37.02 -7.42 -14.33
C THR A 355 35.70 -6.69 -14.59
N THR A 356 34.75 -7.35 -15.25
CA THR A 356 33.48 -6.73 -15.59
C THR A 356 32.65 -6.59 -14.32
N ARG A 357 32.50 -5.36 -13.83
CA ARG A 357 31.68 -5.02 -12.66
C ARG A 357 30.24 -5.48 -12.90
N LEU A 358 29.68 -6.25 -11.95
CA LEU A 358 28.29 -6.71 -12.01
C LEU A 358 27.34 -5.53 -11.84
N THR A 359 26.25 -5.53 -12.61
CA THR A 359 25.23 -4.48 -12.59
C THR A 359 23.83 -5.07 -12.71
N LEU A 360 22.79 -4.26 -12.48
CA LEU A 360 21.38 -4.67 -12.56
C LEU A 360 20.87 -4.83 -14.01
N LYS A 361 21.77 -4.90 -14.99
CA LYS A 361 21.45 -4.85 -16.44
C LYS A 361 20.46 -5.93 -16.90
N ARG A 362 20.57 -7.15 -16.36
CA ARG A 362 19.88 -8.36 -16.87
C ARG A 362 18.72 -8.82 -15.98
N LEU A 363 18.14 -7.93 -15.16
CA LEU A 363 17.03 -8.29 -14.30
C LEU A 363 15.71 -8.40 -15.08
N HIS A 364 14.89 -9.36 -14.71
CA HIS A 364 13.46 -9.35 -14.99
C HIS A 364 12.79 -8.50 -13.92
N ALA A 365 12.67 -7.20 -14.18
CA ALA A 365 12.24 -6.19 -13.21
C ALA A 365 10.82 -5.69 -13.52
N GLY A 366 10.03 -5.45 -12.49
CA GLY A 366 8.69 -4.88 -12.62
C GLY A 366 8.09 -4.47 -11.28
N TYR A 367 6.83 -4.04 -11.30
CA TYR A 367 6.04 -3.67 -10.12
C TYR A 367 6.76 -2.66 -9.18
N PRO A 368 7.17 -1.48 -9.68
CA PRO A 368 7.86 -0.50 -8.86
C PRO A 368 6.99 0.04 -7.70
N ALA A 369 7.63 0.37 -6.58
CA ALA A 369 7.07 1.15 -5.47
C ALA A 369 8.05 2.21 -5.01
N LEU A 370 7.67 3.48 -5.11
CA LEU A 370 8.40 4.57 -4.47
C LEU A 370 8.30 4.46 -2.93
N SER A 371 9.38 4.71 -2.21
CA SER A 371 9.32 4.71 -0.74
C SER A 371 8.41 5.84 -0.23
N LEU A 372 7.65 5.58 0.84
CA LEU A 372 6.80 6.59 1.50
C LEU A 372 7.55 7.39 2.58
N HIS A 373 8.87 7.23 2.69
CA HIS A 373 9.69 7.95 3.66
C HIS A 373 11.08 8.36 3.15
N ASP A 374 11.51 7.84 2.00
CA ASP A 374 12.79 8.18 1.38
C ASP A 374 12.51 8.52 -0.08
N SER A 375 12.48 9.82 -0.39
CA SER A 375 11.87 10.33 -1.63
C SER A 375 12.49 9.81 -2.91
N ASP A 376 13.72 9.32 -2.84
CA ASP A 376 14.52 8.93 -3.99
C ASP A 376 14.81 7.42 -4.03
N VAL A 377 14.21 6.65 -3.11
CA VAL A 377 14.31 5.19 -3.11
C VAL A 377 13.10 4.58 -3.80
N VAL A 378 13.38 3.64 -4.70
CA VAL A 378 12.38 2.78 -5.33
C VAL A 378 12.65 1.32 -4.99
N TYR A 379 11.59 0.61 -4.66
CA TYR A 379 11.56 -0.84 -4.55
C TYR A 379 11.06 -1.43 -5.85
N ILE A 380 11.72 -2.46 -6.35
CA ILE A 380 11.36 -3.10 -7.62
C ILE A 380 11.34 -4.61 -7.39
N MET A 381 10.32 -5.27 -7.91
CA MET A 381 10.23 -6.71 -7.87
C MET A 381 11.09 -7.31 -8.97
N HIS A 382 11.80 -8.38 -8.65
CA HIS A 382 12.59 -9.16 -9.58
C HIS A 382 12.27 -10.64 -9.45
N THR A 383 11.96 -11.28 -10.58
CA THR A 383 11.81 -12.74 -10.68
C THR A 383 13.09 -13.31 -11.31
N PRO A 384 13.95 -14.04 -10.55
CA PRO A 384 15.22 -14.55 -11.08
C PRO A 384 15.06 -15.58 -12.19
N ASP A 385 13.97 -16.36 -12.14
CA ASP A 385 13.64 -17.37 -13.13
C ASP A 385 12.14 -17.31 -13.42
N PRO A 386 11.72 -16.97 -14.66
CA PRO A 386 10.31 -16.95 -15.04
C PRO A 386 9.58 -18.27 -14.82
N ASP A 387 10.31 -19.40 -14.79
CA ASP A 387 9.74 -20.73 -14.57
C ASP A 387 9.56 -21.05 -13.07
N GLU A 388 10.18 -20.26 -12.17
CA GLU A 388 10.01 -20.35 -10.71
C GLU A 388 8.99 -19.30 -10.22
N GLU A 389 7.71 -19.53 -10.51
CA GLU A 389 6.62 -18.59 -10.21
C GLU A 389 6.48 -18.25 -8.72
N ASP A 390 7.00 -19.07 -7.80
CA ASP A 390 6.91 -18.87 -6.34
C ASP A 390 8.09 -18.10 -5.73
N LYS A 391 9.07 -17.65 -6.54
CA LYS A 391 10.25 -16.93 -6.07
C LYS A 391 10.33 -15.54 -6.67
N ALA A 392 10.16 -14.53 -5.81
CA ALA A 392 10.49 -13.16 -6.15
C ALA A 392 11.43 -12.53 -5.12
N LEU A 393 12.15 -11.53 -5.58
CA LEU A 393 13.00 -10.66 -4.78
C LEU A 393 12.47 -9.24 -4.86
N VAL A 394 12.66 -8.46 -3.80
CA VAL A 394 12.58 -7.00 -3.85
C VAL A 394 13.99 -6.43 -3.83
N ILE A 395 14.29 -5.55 -4.77
CA ILE A 395 15.50 -4.74 -4.78
C ILE A 395 15.16 -3.30 -4.36
N ALA A 396 15.96 -2.72 -3.48
CA ALA A 396 15.87 -1.31 -3.12
C ALA A 396 16.98 -0.53 -3.85
N VAL A 397 16.59 0.47 -4.63
CA VAL A 397 17.51 1.30 -5.42
C VAL A 397 17.38 2.75 -5.00
N ASP A 398 18.51 3.36 -4.63
CA ASP A 398 18.65 4.81 -4.51
C ASP A 398 18.80 5.42 -5.90
N MET A 399 17.76 6.10 -6.37
CA MET A 399 17.75 6.69 -7.71
C MET A 399 18.66 7.91 -7.82
N ARG A 400 18.84 8.68 -6.74
CA ARG A 400 19.67 9.89 -6.74
C ARG A 400 21.15 9.54 -6.74
N ASN A 401 21.56 8.61 -5.89
CA ASN A 401 22.93 8.16 -5.76
C ASN A 401 23.29 7.02 -6.71
N LYS A 402 22.31 6.51 -7.48
CA LYS A 402 22.46 5.39 -8.42
C LYS A 402 23.06 4.14 -7.77
N ALA A 403 22.56 3.80 -6.57
CA ALA A 403 23.14 2.77 -5.71
C ALA A 403 22.11 1.71 -5.33
N LEU A 404 22.56 0.46 -5.24
CA LEU A 404 21.77 -0.64 -4.68
C LEU A 404 21.82 -0.57 -3.14
N LYS A 405 20.67 -0.34 -2.49
CA LYS A 405 20.56 -0.28 -1.02
C LYS A 405 20.33 -1.65 -0.38
N GLY A 406 19.66 -2.57 -1.07
CA GLY A 406 19.39 -3.89 -0.53
C GLY A 406 18.65 -4.82 -1.48
N VAL A 407 18.67 -6.10 -1.14
CA VAL A 407 17.94 -7.19 -1.82
C VAL A 407 17.34 -8.08 -0.73
N ALA A 408 16.08 -8.47 -0.89
CA ALA A 408 15.39 -9.37 0.03
C ALA A 408 14.42 -10.29 -0.73
N ASP A 409 14.12 -11.46 -0.15
CA ASP A 409 13.07 -12.33 -0.66
C ASP A 409 11.68 -11.71 -0.48
N PHE A 410 10.78 -11.99 -1.41
CA PHE A 410 9.38 -11.57 -1.42
C PHE A 410 8.46 -12.77 -1.62
N GLY A 411 7.42 -12.87 -0.79
CA GLY A 411 6.40 -13.90 -0.91
C GLY A 411 6.96 -15.30 -0.66
N PHE A 412 6.76 -15.86 0.53
CA PHE A 412 7.21 -17.23 0.79
C PHE A 412 6.13 -18.22 0.34
N GLY A 413 6.34 -18.88 -0.80
CA GLY A 413 5.50 -20.01 -1.25
C GLY A 413 4.15 -19.62 -1.84
N ARG A 414 3.94 -18.34 -2.20
CA ARG A 414 2.79 -17.86 -2.97
C ARG A 414 3.26 -17.49 -4.38
N PRO A 415 2.47 -17.79 -5.43
CA PRO A 415 2.88 -17.54 -6.79
C PRO A 415 2.85 -16.03 -7.01
N VAL A 416 3.93 -15.50 -7.55
CA VAL A 416 4.12 -14.09 -7.83
C VAL A 416 3.67 -13.86 -9.27
N GLY A 417 2.38 -13.58 -9.44
CA GLY A 417 1.72 -13.39 -10.75
C GLY A 417 0.75 -12.21 -10.75
N TYR A 418 0.19 -11.87 -11.92
CA TYR A 418 -0.65 -10.69 -12.21
C TYR A 418 -1.60 -10.29 -11.05
N GLY A 419 -1.15 -9.34 -10.21
CA GLY A 419 -1.90 -8.81 -9.06
C GLY A 419 -1.22 -8.98 -7.69
N PHE A 420 -0.23 -9.86 -7.54
CA PHE A 420 0.53 -10.08 -6.30
C PHE A 420 1.75 -9.15 -6.21
N THR A 421 1.51 -7.90 -5.80
CA THR A 421 2.56 -6.89 -5.53
C THR A 421 2.55 -6.54 -4.03
N TYR A 422 3.23 -5.48 -3.57
CA TYR A 422 3.14 -4.97 -2.20
C TYR A 422 2.21 -3.75 -2.08
N LEU A 423 1.61 -3.59 -0.91
CA LEU A 423 0.97 -2.35 -0.47
C LEU A 423 2.00 -1.51 0.29
N GLN A 424 2.32 -0.32 -0.25
CA GLN A 424 3.12 0.66 0.49
C GLN A 424 2.25 1.27 1.60
N THR A 425 2.71 1.20 2.85
CA THR A 425 1.96 1.77 3.98
C THR A 425 2.86 2.38 5.05
N GLY A 426 2.43 3.53 5.58
CA GLY A 426 3.07 4.21 6.70
C GLY A 426 2.59 3.74 8.08
N ILE A 427 1.72 2.73 8.14
CA ILE A 427 1.08 2.26 9.38
C ILE A 427 2.10 1.84 10.44
N SER A 428 3.27 1.35 10.04
CA SER A 428 4.35 0.91 10.94
C SER A 428 4.77 1.98 11.94
N LYS A 429 4.71 3.26 11.59
CA LYS A 429 4.98 4.38 12.53
C LYS A 429 4.08 4.40 13.75
N HIS A 430 2.93 3.73 13.67
CA HIS A 430 1.86 3.73 14.66
C HIS A 430 1.71 2.38 15.36
N LEU A 431 2.50 1.37 14.96
CA LEU A 431 2.46 0.05 15.56
C LEU A 431 3.31 -0.04 16.84
N SER A 432 4.31 0.83 17.02
CA SER A 432 5.11 0.89 18.24
C SER A 432 4.55 1.91 19.24
N ASN A 433 3.59 1.51 20.07
CA ASN A 433 3.29 2.22 21.30
C ASN A 433 2.64 1.28 22.32
N CYS A 434 3.47 0.43 22.90
CA CYS A 434 3.23 -0.18 24.21
C CYS A 434 4.56 -0.16 24.96
N SER A 435 5.00 1.03 25.39
CA SER A 435 6.05 1.14 26.41
C SER A 435 5.40 1.59 27.72
N SER A 436 5.21 0.62 28.61
CA SER A 436 5.43 0.74 30.05
C SER A 436 4.93 2.01 30.76
N SER A 437 3.65 2.05 31.13
CA SER A 437 3.19 2.77 32.33
C SER A 437 2.60 1.79 33.34
N SER A 438 3.39 0.79 33.73
CA SER A 438 3.14 -0.03 34.92
C SER A 438 4.47 -0.58 35.42
N ARG A 439 5.26 0.28 36.06
CA ARG A 439 6.30 -0.17 36.99
C ARG A 439 5.99 0.40 38.36
N ASP A 440 5.73 -0.54 39.26
CA ASP A 440 6.16 -0.56 40.64
C ASP A 440 5.54 0.47 41.60
N GLY A 441 4.30 0.18 41.99
CA GLY A 441 3.85 0.44 43.36
C GLY A 441 4.16 -0.76 44.26
N ILE A 442 5.44 -1.08 44.45
CA ILE A 442 5.85 -1.99 45.54
C ILE A 442 5.70 -1.21 46.85
N LEU A 443 4.64 -1.52 47.60
CA LEU A 443 4.46 -1.08 48.98
C LEU A 443 5.54 -1.74 49.86
N GLY A 444 6.66 -1.06 50.02
CA GLY A 444 7.63 -1.31 51.08
C GLY A 444 7.09 -0.76 52.40
N ALA A 445 7.07 -1.61 53.42
CA ALA A 445 6.66 -1.31 54.77
C ALA A 445 7.44 -0.11 55.36
N GLY A 446 6.69 0.85 55.91
CA GLY A 446 7.19 1.86 56.82
C GLY A 446 6.47 1.69 58.16
N GLU A 447 7.23 1.28 59.17
CA GLU A 447 6.81 1.18 60.56
C GLU A 447 6.18 2.51 61.03
N LYS A 448 4.96 2.43 61.57
CA LYS A 448 4.37 3.55 62.31
C LYS A 448 4.89 3.51 63.74
N GLU A 449 5.79 4.43 64.06
CA GLU A 449 6.04 4.85 65.43
C GLU A 449 4.76 5.39 66.07
N VAL A 450 4.46 4.90 67.27
CA VAL A 450 3.38 5.35 68.15
C VAL A 450 3.89 6.56 68.94
N PRO A 451 3.18 7.71 68.97
CA PRO A 451 3.57 8.81 69.83
C PRO A 451 3.13 8.53 71.27
N GLY A 452 4.10 8.43 72.18
CA GLY A 452 3.87 8.34 73.62
C GLY A 452 3.36 9.65 74.20
N GLU A 453 2.25 9.57 74.93
CA GLU A 453 1.72 10.63 75.78
C GLU A 453 2.72 10.98 76.89
N GLY A 454 2.95 12.28 77.09
CA GLY A 454 3.77 12.81 78.17
C GLY A 454 3.06 12.75 79.52
N VAL A 455 3.82 12.41 80.57
CA VAL A 455 3.43 12.60 81.97
C VAL A 455 4.31 13.68 82.59
N ALA A 456 3.64 14.58 83.31
CA ALA A 456 4.09 15.84 83.87
C ALA A 456 5.14 15.74 84.99
N THR A 457 5.85 16.87 85.20
CA THR A 457 6.18 17.58 86.48
C THR A 457 7.38 18.52 86.21
N ALA A 458 7.55 19.72 86.76
CA ALA A 458 6.77 20.58 87.65
C ALA A 458 7.38 22.00 87.59
N ALA A 459 6.54 23.03 87.68
CA ALA A 459 6.73 24.26 88.45
C ALA A 459 5.37 24.94 88.59
#